data_AF-A0A7Y6A1R1-F1
#
_entry.id   AF-A0A7Y6A1R1-F1
#
_cell.length_a   1.000
_cell.length_b   1.000
_cell.length_c   1.000
_cell.angle_alpha   90.00
_cell.angle_beta   90.00
_cell.angle_gamma   90.00
#
_symmetry.space_group_name_H-M   'P 1'
#
loop_
_entity.id
_entity.type
_entity.pdbx_description
1 polymer ?
#
loop_
_entity_poly.entity_id
_entity_poly.type
_entity_poly.pdbx_seq_one_letter_code
_entity_poly.pdbx_strand_id
1 'polypeptide(L)'
;MDLWEWQFDGACRDEDQDLFFHPEGERGSARRRRAEAAKAICATCPVIKECLEQSLAVREPYGVWGGLSEDERSAVLAQRGRASRVG
;
A
#
# COMPACT_ATOMS: atom_id res chain seq x y z
N MET A 1 -19.03 0.31 -16.38
CA MET A 1 -18.97 0.34 -14.91
C MET A 1 -17.96 -0.74 -14.50
N ASP A 2 -17.46 -0.76 -13.25
CA ASP A 2 -16.45 -1.73 -12.72
C ASP A 2 -15.01 -1.23 -12.50
N LEU A 3 -14.83 0.04 -12.11
CA LEU A 3 -13.53 0.53 -11.58
C LEU A 3 -13.16 -0.06 -10.20
N TRP A 4 -14.05 -0.82 -9.56
CA TRP A 4 -13.92 -1.26 -8.16
C TRP A 4 -13.96 -2.78 -7.96
N GLU A 5 -14.21 -3.60 -9.00
CA GLU A 5 -14.36 -5.05 -8.86
C GLU A 5 -13.11 -5.77 -8.38
N TRP A 6 -11.93 -5.29 -8.80
CA TRP A 6 -10.64 -5.86 -8.38
C TRP A 6 -10.46 -5.93 -6.86
N GLN A 7 -11.15 -5.06 -6.10
CA GLN A 7 -11.04 -5.07 -4.64
C GLN A 7 -11.58 -6.35 -4.03
N PHE A 8 -12.55 -7.01 -4.67
CA PHE A 8 -13.11 -8.27 -4.18
C PHE A 8 -12.11 -9.44 -4.21
N ASP A 9 -11.11 -9.37 -5.08
CA ASP A 9 -10.04 -10.37 -5.20
C ASP A 9 -8.83 -10.08 -4.28
N GLY A 10 -8.92 -9.05 -3.43
CA GLY A 10 -7.86 -8.67 -2.52
C GLY A 10 -7.64 -9.70 -1.41
N ALA A 11 -6.45 -10.30 -1.34
CA ALA A 11 -6.08 -11.25 -0.28
C ALA A 11 -6.14 -10.64 1.14
N CYS A 12 -6.06 -9.31 1.27
CA CYS A 12 -6.22 -8.62 2.55
C CYS A 12 -7.62 -8.72 3.16
N ARG A 13 -8.62 -9.14 2.40
CA ARG A 13 -10.02 -9.25 2.86
C ARG A 13 -10.24 -10.37 3.87
N ASP A 14 -9.40 -11.39 3.82
CA ASP A 14 -9.46 -12.54 4.72
C ASP A 14 -8.60 -12.33 5.99
N GLU A 15 -8.03 -11.14 6.15
CA GLU A 15 -7.05 -10.80 7.19
C GLU A 15 -7.57 -9.65 8.06
N ASP A 16 -6.93 -9.45 9.22
CA ASP A 16 -7.24 -8.33 10.11
C ASP A 16 -6.78 -6.99 9.48
N GLN A 17 -7.68 -6.00 9.42
CA GLN A 17 -7.36 -4.67 8.91
C GLN A 17 -6.26 -3.97 9.72
N ASP A 18 -6.14 -4.24 11.02
CA ASP A 18 -5.14 -3.63 11.90
C ASP A 18 -3.71 -4.06 11.55
N LEU A 19 -3.58 -5.11 10.72
CA LEU A 19 -2.31 -5.51 10.13
C LEU A 19 -1.87 -4.54 9.03
N PHE A 20 -2.81 -3.99 8.27
CA PHE A 20 -2.53 -3.09 7.15
C PHE A 20 -2.47 -1.64 7.59
N PHE A 21 -3.22 -1.27 8.63
CA PHE A 21 -3.30 0.10 9.15
C PHE A 21 -2.76 0.14 10.58
N HIS A 22 -1.65 0.83 10.78
CA HIS A 22 -1.05 0.92 12.11
C HIS A 22 -1.88 1.80 13.05
N PRO A 23 -1.92 1.51 14.35
CA PRO A 23 -2.59 2.38 15.32
C PRO A 23 -1.86 3.72 15.46
N GLU A 24 -2.58 4.74 15.93
CA GLU A 24 -2.01 6.06 16.16
C GLU A 24 -0.83 5.99 17.14
N GLY A 25 0.30 6.61 16.77
CA GLY A 25 1.50 6.65 17.60
C GLY A 25 2.42 5.43 17.52
N GLU A 26 2.10 4.39 16.73
CA GLU A 26 3.03 3.27 16.51
C GLU A 26 4.28 3.73 15.75
N ARG A 27 5.46 3.39 16.27
CA ARG A 27 6.75 3.81 15.70
C ARG A 27 7.82 2.72 15.77
N GLY A 28 8.92 2.97 15.08
CA GLY A 28 10.14 2.17 15.19
C GLY A 28 9.94 0.73 14.73
N SER A 29 10.46 -0.22 15.51
CA SER A 29 10.50 -1.63 15.11
C SER A 29 9.11 -2.28 15.04
N ALA A 30 8.15 -1.82 15.85
CA ALA A 30 6.78 -2.34 15.84
C ALA A 30 6.09 -2.02 14.50
N ARG A 31 6.12 -0.74 14.10
CA ARG A 31 5.60 -0.27 12.79
C ARG A 31 6.24 -1.04 11.63
N ARG A 32 7.56 -1.21 11.65
CA ARG A 32 8.28 -1.96 10.61
C ARG A 32 7.83 -3.42 10.55
N ARG A 33 7.74 -4.12 11.68
CA ARG A 33 7.29 -5.52 11.71
C ARG A 33 5.86 -5.66 11.19
N ARG A 34 4.98 -4.72 11.52
CA ARG A 34 3.62 -4.68 10.96
C ARG A 34 3.64 -4.60 9.44
N ALA A 35 4.37 -3.62 8.93
CA ALA A 35 4.43 -3.36 7.51
C ALA A 35 5.00 -4.56 6.75
N GLU A 36 6.04 -5.22 7.27
CA GLU A 36 6.58 -6.44 6.68
C GLU A 36 5.57 -7.60 6.67
N ALA A 37 4.80 -7.78 7.75
CA ALA A 37 3.76 -8.80 7.81
C ALA A 37 2.62 -8.54 6.79
N ALA A 38 2.14 -7.30 6.70
CA ALA A 38 1.16 -6.90 5.68
C ALA A 38 1.71 -7.07 4.24
N LYS A 39 2.97 -6.69 4.02
CA LYS A 39 3.65 -6.85 2.73
C LYS A 39 3.75 -8.32 2.31
N ALA A 40 3.95 -9.24 3.26
CA ALA A 40 3.98 -10.67 2.98
C ALA A 40 2.64 -11.17 2.40
N ILE A 41 1.50 -10.67 2.90
CA ILE A 41 0.17 -10.97 2.34
C ILE A 41 0.01 -10.32 0.95
N CYS A 42 0.43 -9.05 0.81
CA CYS A 42 0.37 -8.39 -0.49
C CYS A 42 1.17 -9.16 -1.57
N ALA A 43 2.28 -9.79 -1.22
CA ALA A 43 3.13 -10.52 -2.17
C ALA A 43 2.42 -11.72 -2.83
N THR A 44 1.36 -12.24 -2.22
CA THR A 44 0.53 -13.33 -2.80
C THR A 44 -0.79 -12.82 -3.37
N CYS A 45 -1.06 -11.52 -3.30
CA CYS A 45 -2.34 -10.92 -3.69
C CYS A 45 -2.43 -10.78 -5.23
N PRO A 46 -3.50 -11.29 -5.88
CA PRO A 46 -3.64 -11.25 -7.33
C PRO A 46 -3.78 -9.83 -7.89
N VAL A 47 -4.28 -8.89 -7.07
CA VAL A 47 -4.56 -7.50 -7.45
C VAL A 47 -3.54 -6.51 -6.91
N ILE A 48 -2.33 -6.98 -6.58
CA ILE A 48 -1.26 -6.14 -6.01
C ILE A 48 -0.96 -4.91 -6.88
N LYS A 49 -1.01 -5.04 -8.21
CA LYS A 49 -0.68 -3.94 -9.14
C LYS A 49 -1.78 -2.87 -9.17
N GLU A 50 -3.02 -3.29 -9.31
CA GLU A 50 -4.20 -2.43 -9.30
C GLU A 50 -4.32 -1.70 -7.96
N CYS A 51 -4.10 -2.41 -6.86
CA CYS A 51 -4.05 -1.85 -5.52
C CYS A 51 -2.97 -0.78 -5.38
N LEU A 52 -1.75 -1.07 -5.87
CA LEU A 52 -0.64 -0.11 -5.84
C LEU A 52 -0.96 1.14 -6.65
N GLU A 53 -1.36 1.00 -7.92
CA GLU A 53 -1.63 2.16 -8.78
C GLU A 53 -2.77 3.01 -8.24
N GLN A 54 -3.84 2.39 -7.72
CA GLN A 54 -4.93 3.14 -7.11
C GLN A 54 -4.45 3.92 -5.88
N SER A 55 -3.69 3.29 -4.98
CA SER A 55 -3.16 3.96 -3.78
C SER A 55 -2.24 5.14 -4.12
N LEU A 56 -1.48 5.05 -5.21
CA LEU A 56 -0.63 6.14 -5.70
C LEU A 56 -1.45 7.25 -6.36
N ALA A 57 -2.50 6.90 -7.12
CA ALA A 57 -3.37 7.85 -7.81
C ALA A 57 -4.13 8.75 -6.81
N VAL A 58 -4.70 8.15 -5.76
CA VAL A 58 -5.42 8.88 -4.71
C VAL A 58 -4.51 9.43 -3.61
N ARG A 59 -3.21 9.10 -3.66
CA ARG A 59 -2.20 9.45 -2.65
C ARG A 59 -2.64 9.06 -1.24
N GLU A 60 -3.06 7.80 -1.08
CA GLU A 60 -3.55 7.28 0.18
C GLU A 60 -2.48 7.47 1.28
N PRO A 61 -2.74 8.28 2.32
CA PRO A 61 -1.75 8.65 3.32
C PRO A 61 -1.34 7.52 4.26
N TYR A 62 -2.20 6.50 4.46
CA TYR A 62 -1.99 5.53 5.54
C TYR A 62 -1.90 4.08 5.07
N GLY A 63 -1.28 3.25 5.92
CA GLY A 63 -1.25 1.80 5.81
C GLY A 63 -0.38 1.22 4.69
N VAL A 64 -0.43 -0.10 4.55
CA VAL A 64 0.22 -0.87 3.48
C VAL A 64 -0.75 -1.12 2.34
N TRP A 65 -0.37 -0.73 1.13
CA TRP A 65 -1.16 -0.88 -0.09
C TRP A 65 -0.28 -1.38 -1.22
N GLY A 66 -0.75 -2.38 -1.96
CA GLY A 66 -0.03 -2.89 -3.14
C GLY A 66 1.41 -3.33 -2.84
N GLY A 67 1.65 -3.85 -1.64
CA GLY A 67 2.98 -4.28 -1.20
C GLY A 67 3.92 -3.15 -0.77
N LEU A 68 3.44 -1.90 -0.61
CA LEU A 68 4.23 -0.77 -0.14
C LEU A 68 3.61 -0.12 1.10
N SER A 69 4.47 0.22 2.06
CA SER A 69 4.17 1.12 3.17
C SER A 69 4.00 2.58 2.70
N GLU A 70 3.49 3.42 3.59
CA GLU A 70 3.32 4.87 3.38
C GLU A 70 4.64 5.56 2.94
N ASP A 71 5.73 5.24 3.63
CA ASP A 71 7.05 5.83 3.38
C ASP A 71 7.59 5.40 2.01
N GLU A 72 7.36 4.13 1.63
CA GLU A 72 7.76 3.59 0.33
C GLU A 72 6.92 4.19 -0.81
N ARG A 73 5.59 4.32 -0.64
CA ARG A 73 4.73 5.00 -1.63
C ARG A 73 5.12 6.47 -1.80
N SER A 74 5.45 7.15 -0.71
CA SER A 74 5.93 8.53 -0.73
C SER A 74 7.22 8.66 -1.56
N ALA A 75 8.15 7.71 -1.44
CA ALA A 75 9.36 7.66 -2.24
C ALA A 75 9.06 7.47 -3.75
N VAL A 76 8.11 6.58 -4.09
CA VAL A 76 7.66 6.37 -5.48
C VAL A 76 7.08 7.65 -6.08
N LEU A 77 6.18 8.33 -5.35
CA LEU A 77 5.57 9.59 -5.81
C LEU A 77 6.62 10.69 -6.00
N ALA A 78 7.59 10.79 -5.09
CA ALA A 78 8.69 11.74 -5.21
C ALA A 78 9.56 11.46 -6.45
N GLN A 79 9.82 10.18 -6.75
CA GLN A 79 10.56 9.78 -7.94
C GLN A 79 9.79 10.09 -9.23
N ARG A 80 8.48 9.78 -9.29
CA ARG A 80 7.61 10.12 -10.42
C ARG A 80 7.61 11.63 -10.68
N GLY A 81 7.50 12.44 -9.62
CA GLY A 81 7.54 13.89 -9.73
C GLY A 81 8.90 14.46 -10.17
N ARG A 82 10.02 13.79 -9.86
CA ARG A 82 11.35 14.17 -10.37
C ARG A 82 11.48 13.85 -11.86
N ALA A 83 11.01 12.68 -12.29
CA ALA A 83 11.04 12.28 -13.70
C ALA A 83 10.24 13.26 -14.59
N SER A 84 9.07 13.71 -14.13
CA SER A 84 8.25 14.69 -14.86
C SER A 84 8.87 16.09 -14.99
N ARG A 85 9.89 16.43 -14.20
CA ARG A 85 10.59 17.73 -14.26
C ARG A 85 11.83 17.73 -15.15
N VAL A 86 12.30 16.55 -15.55
CA VAL A 86 13.49 16.36 -16.38
C VAL A 86 13.14 16.22 -17.87
N GLY A 87 11.86 16.05 -18.20
CA GLY A 87 11.33 16.02 -19.57
C GLY A 87 10.85 17.36 -20.08
#